data_AF-A0A9D7LJC9-F1
#
_entry.id   AF-A0A9D7LJC9-F1
#
_cell.length_a   1.000
_cell.length_b   1.000
_cell.length_c   1.000
_cell.angle_alpha   90.00
_cell.angle_beta   90.00
_cell.angle_gamma   90.00
#
_symmetry.space_group_name_H-M   'P 1'
#
loop_
_entity.id
_entity.type
_entity.pdbx_description
1 polymer ?
#
loop_
_entity_poly.entity_id
_entity_poly.type
_entity_poly.pdbx_seq_one_letter_code
_entity_poly.pdbx_strand_id
1 'polypeptide(L)' 'LLPDMRCAIFGRPERPAFCVSLRPTEGMCHATREEALAYLSKLENLTRPS' A
#
# COMPACT_ATOMS: atom_id res chain seq x y z
N LEU A 1 -9.54 0.92 -8.46
CA LEU A 1 -9.24 2.27 -7.89
C LEU A 1 -10.03 3.29 -8.69
N LEU A 2 -10.22 4.49 -8.16
CA LEU A 2 -10.68 5.64 -8.96
C LEU A 2 -9.58 6.06 -9.97
N PRO A 3 -9.88 6.91 -10.97
CA PRO A 3 -8.88 7.35 -11.96
C PRO A 3 -7.64 8.03 -11.36
N ASP A 4 -7.78 8.63 -10.18
CA ASP A 4 -6.70 9.26 -9.41
C ASP A 4 -6.02 8.29 -8.42
N MET A 5 -6.20 6.98 -8.62
CA MET A 5 -5.61 5.91 -7.80
C MET A 5 -6.09 5.87 -6.34
N ARG A 6 -7.21 6.52 -6.01
CA ARG A 6 -7.82 6.42 -4.67
C ARG A 6 -8.67 5.17 -4.49
N CYS A 7 -8.78 4.72 -3.23
CA CYS A 7 -9.62 3.59 -2.86
C CYS A 7 -11.12 3.95 -3.01
N ALA A 8 -11.85 3.22 -3.85
CA ALA A 8 -13.26 3.49 -4.15
C ALA A 8 -14.22 3.25 -2.96
N ILE A 9 -13.79 2.47 -1.97
CA ILE A 9 -14.55 2.15 -0.75
C ILE A 9 -14.02 2.87 0.50
N PHE A 10 -13.23 3.95 0.32
CA PHE A 10 -12.71 4.72 1.44
C PHE A 10 -13.87 5.23 2.34
N GLY A 11 -13.83 4.89 3.63
CA GLY A 11 -14.85 5.28 4.61
C GLY A 11 -16.11 4.40 4.64
N ARG A 12 -16.21 3.40 3.76
CA ARG A 12 -17.34 2.46 3.75
C ARG A 12 -17.10 1.26 4.68
N PRO A 13 -18.16 0.64 5.24
CA PRO A 13 -18.03 -0.50 6.15
C PRO A 13 -17.38 -1.74 5.51
N GLU A 14 -17.44 -1.89 4.19
CA GLU A 14 -16.80 -2.99 3.46
C GLU A 14 -15.27 -2.84 3.37
N ARG A 15 -14.71 -1.67 3.72
CA ARG A 15 -13.26 -1.48 3.73
C ARG A 15 -12.62 -2.35 4.82
N PRO A 16 -11.67 -3.25 4.47
CA PRO A 16 -11.07 -4.14 5.46
C PRO A 16 -10.44 -3.40 6.63
N ALA A 17 -10.61 -3.94 7.85
CA ALA A 17 -10.09 -3.33 9.08
C ALA A 17 -8.58 -3.04 9.00
N PHE A 18 -7.81 -3.95 8.39
CA PHE A 18 -6.37 -3.75 8.15
C PHE A 18 -6.08 -2.50 7.30
N CYS A 19 -6.86 -2.26 6.24
CA CYS A 19 -6.70 -1.07 5.40
C CYS A 19 -7.10 0.23 6.12
N VAL A 20 -7.84 0.14 7.23
CA VAL A 20 -8.19 1.29 8.10
C VAL A 20 -7.10 1.51 9.15
N SER A 21 -6.54 0.43 9.70
CA SER A 21 -5.51 0.51 10.74
C SER A 21 -4.11 0.81 10.21
N LEU A 22 -3.78 0.33 9.01
CA LEU A 22 -2.46 0.55 8.42
C LEU A 22 -2.34 2.00 7.94
N ARG A 23 -1.48 2.77 8.61
CA ARG A 23 -1.03 4.08 8.14
C ARG A 23 0.36 3.92 7.51
N PRO A 24 0.54 4.27 6.23
CA PRO A 24 1.85 4.21 5.62
C PRO A 24 2.78 5.24 6.29
N THR A 25 4.05 4.86 6.46
CA THR A 25 5.10 5.73 7.00
C THR A 25 5.99 6.24 5.87
N GLU A 26 6.80 7.27 6.13
CA GLU A 26 7.79 7.77 5.17
C GLU A 26 8.75 6.67 4.69
N GLY A 27 9.13 5.75 5.59
CA GLY A 27 9.97 4.61 5.23
C GLY A 27 9.30 3.58 4.32
N MET A 28 7.97 3.57 4.21
CA MET A 28 7.23 2.74 3.25
C MET A 28 7.01 3.46 1.92
N CYS A 29 6.73 4.76 1.97
CA CYS A 29 6.38 5.56 0.80
C CYS A 29 7.57 6.12 0.03
N HIS A 30 8.71 6.33 0.70
CA HIS A 30 9.87 7.00 0.12
C HIS A 30 9.52 8.37 -0.50
N ALA A 31 10.37 8.93 -1.37
CA ALA A 31 10.16 10.27 -1.94
C ALA A 31 9.38 10.23 -3.26
N THR A 32 9.43 9.13 -4.00
CA THR A 32 8.74 8.97 -5.29
C THR A 32 7.95 7.67 -5.36
N ARG A 33 6.97 7.63 -6.28
CA ARG A 33 6.18 6.42 -6.55
C ARG A 33 7.07 5.26 -6.99
N GLU A 34 8.07 5.56 -7.80
CA GLU A 34 9.02 4.59 -8.36
C GLU A 34 9.86 3.97 -7.24
N GLU A 35 10.34 4.78 -6.29
CA GLU A 35 11.04 4.28 -5.09
C GLU A 35 10.15 3.40 -4.21
N ALA A 36 8.90 3.83 -3.97
CA ALA A 36 7.93 3.06 -3.19
C ALA A 36 7.70 1.67 -3.80
N LEU A 37 7.51 1.60 -5.12
CA LEU A 37 7.28 0.35 -5.82
C LEU A 37 8.52 -0.55 -5.83
N ALA A 38 9.72 0.02 -6.02
CA ALA A 38 10.97 -0.75 -5.93
C ALA A 38 11.15 -1.37 -4.53
N TYR A 39 10.81 -0.62 -3.47
CA TYR A 39 10.85 -1.12 -2.10
C TYR A 39 9.82 -2.24 -1.87
N LEU A 40 8.58 -2.07 -2.32
CA LEU A 40 7.55 -3.11 -2.21
C LEU A 40 7.96 -4.39 -2.94
N SER A 41 8.46 -4.30 -4.18
CA SER A 41 8.94 -5.49 -4.92
C SER A 41 10.11 -6.18 -4.23
N LYS A 42 10.99 -5.42 -3.54
CA LYS A 42 12.04 -6.01 -2.70
C LYS A 42 11.44 -6.80 -1.53
N LEU A 43 10.47 -6.23 -0.81
CA LEU A 43 9.81 -6.90 0.30
C LEU A 43 9.09 -8.17 -0.16
N GLU A 44 8.32 -8.09 -1.24
CA GLU A 44 7.61 -9.24 -1.82
C GLU A 44 8.55 -10.41 -2.09
N ASN A 45 9.73 -10.15 -2.68
CA ASN A 45 10.75 -11.17 -2.93
C ASN A 45 11.33 -11.78 -1.65
N LEU A 46 11.55 -10.96 -0.61
CA LEU A 46 12.08 -11.41 0.67
C LEU A 46 11.07 -12.23 1.49
N THR A 47 9.77 -11.97 1.32
CA THR A 47 8.69 -12.63 2.07
C THR A 47 7.96 -13.69 1.26
N ARG A 48 8.55 -14.17 0.15
CA ARG A 48 7.94 -15.24 -0.66
C ARG A 48 7.82 -16.51 0.19
N PRO A 49 6.64 -17.15 0.23
CA PRO A 49 6.49 -18.47 0.82
C PRO A 49 7.36 -19.51 0.09
N SER A 50 7.82 -20.53 0.82
CA SER A 50 8.50 -21.72 0.26
C SER A 50 7.54 -22.64 -0.45
#